data_AF-A0AB74R0R4-F1
#
_entry.id   AF-A0AB74R0R4-F1
#
_cell.length_a   1.000
_cell.length_b   1.000
_cell.length_c   1.000
_cell.angle_alpha   90.00
_cell.angle_beta   90.00
_cell.angle_gamma   90.00
#
_symmetry.space_group_name_H-M   'P 1'
#
loop_
_entity.id
_entity.type
_entity.pdbx_description
1 polymer ?
#
loop_
_entity_poly.entity_id
_entity_poly.type
_entity_poly.pdbx_seq_one_letter_code
_entity_poly.pdbx_strand_id
1 'polypeptide(L)'
;MVDFIESNNEVQKFDWGEVMWIHEPSKTQFNRLSAGIVRFFPGNCQEKHFHLSEEQLLYVIQGEGIQMIDGKKVNIKETSIVYCPPYSEHEIINTGKIDLVILITYVPHKFSSLRQIPIVFSENNIQELVNVNIIENLANQISNILKLRISVYDLKYKGIFETKKENKFCDICKNIKPCTKKLVKSINNDNFEKVYHCEYGVSSLEIPIVLEENIVGYIECGNFIVYKSIDIDKNLSELSSSSGIDIKYINKIYNEFPLNPKSRLYVLKENLLMMSEFIQEIAKRNFFENQLSIKDEEILKSRKENIRLEEALKKANSRLLEEEYIINPIDMFNNSSKEYPFELELYIEKEIKNMNLEGVYNLIDTNKLRYNDVRDTIQEMIFVLSRTVLRDLEDLKLISYLRNKYNKKISLVDSDEDLWNVLFEFSKECIDKNRAFWRKDKGNLIENINEYIKKYYKENINLNSISDVFFISPNYLSSIFNERNKVSITEYINLLRIEESKKYLLDRSMSISDICKKVGFNNSSYFSQIFKKFNSITPNEYRKNMLDNKY
;
A
#
# COMPACT_ATOMS: atom_id res chain seq x y z
N MET A 1 -24.36 -39.98 5.19
CA MET A 1 -23.93 -39.70 6.57
C MET A 1 -22.55 -40.29 6.71
N VAL A 2 -21.52 -39.45 6.72
CA VAL A 2 -20.18 -39.89 7.09
C VAL A 2 -20.12 -39.74 8.61
N ASP A 3 -20.01 -40.87 9.30
CA ASP A 3 -19.99 -40.91 10.75
C ASP A 3 -18.77 -40.16 11.30
N PHE A 4 -19.05 -39.22 12.19
CA PHE A 4 -18.11 -38.33 12.89
C PHE A 4 -17.54 -39.06 14.12
N ILE A 5 -16.71 -40.09 13.96
CA ILE A 5 -16.08 -40.74 15.13
C ILE A 5 -14.63 -41.16 14.84
N GLU A 6 -13.76 -40.79 15.79
CA GLU A 6 -12.44 -41.37 16.14
C GLU A 6 -11.19 -40.96 15.34
N SER A 7 -10.80 -39.69 15.47
CA SER A 7 -9.39 -39.34 15.73
C SER A 7 -9.34 -38.10 16.63
N ASN A 8 -8.24 -37.89 17.37
CA ASN A 8 -7.99 -36.83 18.37
C ASN A 8 -8.04 -35.37 17.84
N ASN A 9 -8.93 -35.05 16.89
CA ASN A 9 -8.96 -33.76 16.22
C ASN A 9 -9.84 -32.78 17.01
N GLU A 10 -9.24 -31.69 17.49
CA GLU A 10 -9.94 -30.62 18.20
C GLU A 10 -10.93 -29.91 17.25
N VAL A 11 -12.24 -30.02 17.53
CA VAL A 11 -13.29 -29.27 16.82
C VAL A 11 -13.43 -27.89 17.47
N GLN A 12 -13.11 -26.84 16.71
CA GLN A 12 -13.29 -25.45 17.11
C GLN A 12 -14.73 -25.02 16.84
N LYS A 13 -15.35 -24.28 17.78
CA LYS A 13 -16.75 -23.82 17.67
C LYS A 13 -16.81 -22.30 17.67
N PHE A 14 -17.65 -21.76 16.79
CA PHE A 14 -17.92 -20.35 16.58
C PHE A 14 -19.43 -20.10 16.62
N ASP A 15 -19.84 -18.85 16.82
CA ASP A 15 -21.26 -18.46 16.78
C ASP A 15 -21.91 -18.74 15.41
N TRP A 16 -21.09 -18.75 14.35
CA TRP A 16 -21.52 -19.01 12.97
C TRP A 16 -21.36 -20.47 12.51
N GLY A 17 -20.63 -21.32 13.25
CA GLY A 17 -20.28 -22.66 12.76
C GLY A 17 -19.20 -23.42 13.54
N GLU A 18 -18.68 -24.50 12.96
CA GLU A 18 -17.63 -25.34 13.55
C GLU A 18 -16.51 -25.58 12.54
N VAL A 19 -15.26 -25.70 13.01
CA VAL A 19 -14.09 -26.04 12.19
C VAL A 19 -13.41 -27.27 12.79
N MET A 20 -13.27 -28.31 12.00
CA MET A 20 -12.52 -29.52 12.36
C MET A 20 -11.27 -29.60 11.49
N TRP A 21 -10.11 -29.50 12.11
CA TRP A 21 -8.84 -29.66 11.39
C TRP A 21 -8.61 -31.13 11.06
N ILE A 22 -8.31 -31.42 9.80
CA ILE A 22 -7.98 -32.78 9.32
C ILE A 22 -6.47 -32.94 9.19
N HIS A 23 -5.78 -31.86 8.82
CA HIS A 23 -4.34 -31.85 8.67
C HIS A 23 -3.78 -30.50 9.12
N GLU A 24 -2.83 -30.56 10.04
CA GLU A 24 -1.99 -29.43 10.44
C GLU A 24 -0.52 -29.83 10.23
N PRO A 25 0.33 -28.93 9.73
CA PRO A 25 1.72 -29.24 9.41
C PRO A 25 2.52 -29.54 10.69
N SER A 26 2.76 -30.83 10.95
CA SER A 26 3.23 -31.31 12.24
C SER A 26 4.74 -31.53 12.37
N LYS A 27 5.56 -31.05 11.41
CA LYS A 27 7.05 -30.96 11.42
C LYS A 27 7.55 -31.03 9.97
N THR A 28 8.18 -29.96 9.46
CA THR A 28 9.22 -29.88 8.39
C THR A 28 9.05 -28.61 7.53
N GLN A 29 10.16 -28.12 6.98
CA GLN A 29 10.22 -26.98 6.03
C GLN A 29 9.40 -27.15 4.73
N PHE A 30 8.83 -28.35 4.49
CA PHE A 30 8.19 -28.74 3.23
C PHE A 30 6.70 -29.13 3.35
N ASN A 31 6.16 -29.36 4.55
CA ASN A 31 4.71 -29.49 4.74
C ASN A 31 4.14 -28.15 5.17
N ARG A 32 3.45 -27.47 4.25
CA ARG A 32 2.96 -26.11 4.45
C ARG A 32 1.44 -25.98 4.33
N LEU A 33 0.75 -27.03 3.91
CA LEU A 33 -0.68 -27.01 3.67
C LEU A 33 -1.42 -27.39 4.95
N SER A 34 -2.42 -26.60 5.33
CA SER A 34 -3.37 -26.97 6.38
C SER A 34 -4.72 -27.27 5.75
N ALA A 35 -5.45 -28.24 6.29
CA ALA A 35 -6.77 -28.59 5.77
C ALA A 35 -7.76 -28.81 6.92
N GLY A 36 -8.96 -28.25 6.79
CA GLY A 36 -10.04 -28.40 7.74
C GLY A 36 -11.39 -28.53 7.07
N ILE A 37 -12.31 -29.21 7.74
CA ILE A 37 -13.74 -29.20 7.40
C ILE A 37 -14.40 -28.11 8.22
N VAL A 38 -15.01 -27.15 7.53
CA VAL A 38 -15.77 -26.05 8.12
C VAL A 38 -17.25 -26.30 7.90
N ARG A 39 -18.04 -26.11 8.94
CA ARG A 39 -19.48 -26.26 8.94
C ARG A 39 -20.11 -24.92 9.33
N PHE A 40 -20.88 -24.32 8.43
CA PHE A 40 -21.66 -23.12 8.70
C PHE A 40 -23.11 -23.49 9.00
N PHE A 41 -23.64 -23.04 10.14
CA PHE A 41 -25.04 -23.31 10.49
C PHE A 41 -26.02 -22.53 9.57
N PRO A 42 -27.26 -23.01 9.38
CA PRO A 42 -28.24 -22.36 8.50
C PRO A 42 -28.48 -20.89 8.87
N GLY A 43 -28.37 -20.00 7.89
CA GLY A 43 -28.61 -18.56 8.07
C GLY A 43 -27.46 -17.77 8.72
N ASN A 44 -26.38 -18.43 9.14
CA ASN A 44 -25.21 -17.77 9.70
C ASN A 44 -24.17 -17.43 8.63
N CYS A 45 -23.34 -16.43 8.93
CA CYS A 45 -22.21 -16.04 8.10
C CYS A 45 -20.92 -15.96 8.92
N GLN A 46 -19.81 -16.27 8.26
CA GLN A 46 -18.52 -15.80 8.75
C GLN A 46 -18.27 -14.43 8.16
N GLU A 47 -18.21 -13.44 9.05
CA GLU A 47 -17.99 -12.05 8.67
C GLU A 47 -16.74 -11.87 7.82
N LYS A 48 -16.79 -10.77 7.07
CA LYS A 48 -15.77 -10.39 6.13
C LYS A 48 -14.38 -10.29 6.79
N HIS A 49 -13.42 -11.03 6.25
CA HIS A 49 -12.06 -11.09 6.79
C HIS A 49 -11.03 -11.21 5.67
N PHE A 50 -9.77 -10.91 6.00
CA PHE A 50 -8.68 -10.71 5.04
C PHE A 50 -7.53 -11.68 5.31
N HIS A 51 -6.98 -12.30 4.26
CA HIS A 51 -5.82 -13.19 4.37
C HIS A 51 -4.59 -12.57 3.70
N LEU A 52 -3.51 -12.39 4.49
CA LEU A 52 -2.32 -11.62 4.11
C LEU A 52 -1.28 -12.40 3.29
N SER A 53 -1.27 -13.73 3.30
CA SER A 53 -0.21 -14.53 2.64
C SER A 53 -0.62 -15.98 2.37
N GLU A 54 -1.92 -16.26 2.36
CA GLU A 54 -2.47 -17.60 2.21
C GLU A 54 -3.50 -17.61 1.08
N GLU A 55 -3.38 -18.58 0.19
CA GLU A 55 -4.41 -18.92 -0.77
C GLU A 55 -5.33 -19.96 -0.16
N GLN A 56 -6.63 -19.87 -0.43
CA GLN A 56 -7.58 -20.89 0.01
C GLN A 56 -8.27 -21.55 -1.17
N LEU A 57 -8.39 -22.88 -1.07
CA LEU A 57 -9.27 -23.64 -1.93
C LEU A 57 -10.40 -24.20 -1.06
N LEU A 58 -11.63 -23.84 -1.43
CA LEU A 58 -12.85 -24.26 -0.77
C LEU A 58 -13.57 -25.25 -1.66
N TYR A 59 -13.81 -26.45 -1.16
CA TYR A 59 -14.63 -27.46 -1.81
C TYR A 59 -15.89 -27.71 -1.00
N VAL A 60 -17.05 -27.40 -1.56
CA VAL A 60 -18.33 -27.58 -0.88
C VAL A 60 -18.73 -29.05 -0.90
N ILE A 61 -18.71 -29.66 0.28
CA ILE A 61 -19.11 -31.05 0.51
C ILE A 61 -20.64 -31.16 0.58
N GLN A 62 -21.31 -30.19 1.22
CA GLN A 62 -22.76 -30.24 1.44
C GLN A 62 -23.32 -28.83 1.64
N GLY A 63 -24.59 -28.62 1.26
CA GLY A 63 -25.30 -27.36 1.50
C GLY A 63 -25.11 -26.34 0.38
N GLU A 64 -25.66 -25.15 0.60
CA GLU A 64 -25.62 -24.04 -0.36
C GLU A 64 -25.43 -22.70 0.35
N GLY A 65 -24.80 -21.76 -0.35
CA GLY A 65 -24.44 -20.49 0.22
C GLY A 65 -23.97 -19.47 -0.80
N ILE A 66 -23.45 -18.38 -0.27
CA ILE A 66 -22.85 -17.31 -1.04
C ILE A 66 -21.44 -17.08 -0.50
N GLN A 67 -20.45 -17.10 -1.38
CA GLN A 67 -19.13 -16.55 -1.13
C GLN A 67 -19.06 -15.13 -1.70
N MET A 68 -18.58 -14.18 -0.93
CA MET A 68 -18.16 -12.86 -1.42
C MET A 68 -16.64 -12.82 -1.44
N ILE A 69 -16.00 -12.48 -2.56
CA ILE A 69 -14.54 -12.28 -2.67
C ILE A 69 -14.29 -10.93 -3.34
N ASP A 70 -13.63 -10.00 -2.65
CA ASP A 70 -13.35 -8.63 -3.12
C ASP A 70 -14.61 -7.94 -3.70
N GLY A 71 -15.73 -8.12 -3.02
CA GLY A 71 -17.04 -7.57 -3.43
C GLY A 71 -17.75 -8.33 -4.55
N LYS A 72 -17.15 -9.37 -5.14
CA LYS A 72 -17.82 -10.24 -6.13
C LYS A 72 -18.55 -11.39 -5.46
N LYS A 73 -19.82 -11.54 -5.81
CA LYS A 73 -20.70 -12.60 -5.33
C LYS A 73 -20.52 -13.88 -6.16
N VAL A 74 -20.23 -14.99 -5.49
CA VAL A 74 -20.15 -16.34 -6.06
C VAL A 74 -21.14 -17.22 -5.31
N ASN A 75 -22.15 -17.75 -6.02
CA ASN A 75 -23.08 -18.72 -5.41
C ASN A 75 -22.38 -20.07 -5.33
N ILE A 76 -22.41 -20.69 -4.16
CA ILE A 76 -21.75 -21.97 -3.87
C ILE A 76 -22.79 -23.02 -3.49
N LYS A 77 -22.61 -24.24 -3.97
CA LYS A 77 -23.45 -25.42 -3.68
C LYS A 77 -22.60 -26.68 -3.69
N GLU A 78 -23.12 -27.80 -3.23
CA GLU A 78 -22.44 -29.11 -3.29
C GLU A 78 -21.69 -29.32 -4.61
N THR A 79 -20.43 -29.79 -4.52
CA THR A 79 -19.42 -29.92 -5.59
C THR A 79 -18.77 -28.63 -6.11
N SER A 80 -19.17 -27.46 -5.62
CA SER A 80 -18.52 -26.20 -6.03
C SER A 80 -17.10 -26.10 -5.49
N ILE A 81 -16.19 -25.63 -6.33
CA ILE A 81 -14.83 -25.27 -5.95
C ILE A 81 -14.71 -23.75 -6.03
N VAL A 82 -14.24 -23.13 -4.96
CA VAL A 82 -13.95 -21.70 -4.92
C VAL A 82 -12.50 -21.49 -4.54
N TYR A 83 -11.83 -20.63 -5.30
CA TYR A 83 -10.45 -20.22 -5.05
C TYR A 83 -10.47 -18.80 -4.50
N CYS A 84 -9.94 -18.61 -3.29
CA CYS A 84 -9.65 -17.31 -2.73
C CYS A 84 -8.16 -16.99 -2.96
N PRO A 85 -7.85 -16.01 -3.81
CA PRO A 85 -6.46 -15.61 -4.04
C PRO A 85 -5.86 -14.96 -2.78
N PRO A 86 -4.52 -14.90 -2.68
CA PRO A 86 -3.87 -14.22 -1.56
C PRO A 86 -4.21 -12.73 -1.63
N TYR A 87 -4.22 -12.05 -0.47
CA TYR A 87 -4.59 -10.63 -0.35
C TYR A 87 -6.04 -10.32 -0.72
N SER A 88 -6.92 -11.33 -0.75
CA SER A 88 -8.35 -11.12 -0.98
C SER A 88 -9.13 -11.03 0.33
N GLU A 89 -10.14 -10.17 0.32
CA GLU A 89 -11.12 -10.07 1.39
C GLU A 89 -12.33 -10.95 1.04
N HIS A 90 -12.73 -11.84 1.95
CA HIS A 90 -13.88 -12.71 1.68
C HIS A 90 -14.82 -12.94 2.87
N GLU A 91 -16.06 -13.32 2.53
CA GLU A 91 -17.16 -13.62 3.45
C GLU A 91 -17.91 -14.85 2.92
N ILE A 92 -18.40 -15.70 3.83
CA ILE A 92 -19.19 -16.89 3.50
C ILE A 92 -20.52 -16.82 4.23
N ILE A 93 -21.62 -17.01 3.50
CA ILE A 93 -22.98 -16.97 4.04
C ILE A 93 -23.67 -18.29 3.71
N ASN A 94 -24.15 -19.02 4.72
CA ASN A 94 -25.03 -20.15 4.49
C ASN A 94 -26.46 -19.65 4.23
N THR A 95 -26.93 -19.81 2.99
CA THR A 95 -28.29 -19.41 2.58
C THR A 95 -29.28 -20.58 2.59
N GLY A 96 -28.80 -21.79 2.81
CA GLY A 96 -29.57 -23.01 2.80
C GLY A 96 -30.30 -23.30 4.11
N LYS A 97 -31.10 -24.38 4.11
CA LYS A 97 -31.83 -24.89 5.29
C LYS A 97 -31.07 -25.95 6.08
N ILE A 98 -29.92 -26.37 5.59
CA ILE A 98 -29.04 -27.38 6.17
C ILE A 98 -27.64 -26.79 6.36
N ASP A 99 -26.81 -27.46 7.14
CA ASP A 99 -25.43 -27.07 7.33
C ASP A 99 -24.68 -27.02 5.98
N LEU A 100 -23.97 -25.92 5.77
CA LEU A 100 -23.04 -25.76 4.65
C LEU A 100 -21.67 -26.29 5.12
N VAL A 101 -21.25 -27.41 4.55
CA VAL A 101 -20.00 -28.10 4.92
C VAL A 101 -19.00 -27.92 3.79
N ILE A 102 -17.82 -27.39 4.12
CA ILE A 102 -16.77 -27.03 3.17
C ILE A 102 -15.45 -27.64 3.64
N LEU A 103 -14.75 -28.35 2.75
CA LEU A 103 -13.34 -28.65 2.92
C LEU A 103 -12.55 -27.41 2.51
N ILE A 104 -11.82 -26.81 3.45
CA ILE A 104 -10.95 -25.66 3.20
C ILE A 104 -9.51 -26.11 3.30
N THR A 105 -8.73 -25.83 2.26
CA THR A 105 -7.27 -25.99 2.28
C THR A 105 -6.60 -24.63 2.25
N TYR A 106 -5.67 -24.42 3.18
CA TYR A 106 -4.86 -23.22 3.31
C TYR A 106 -3.48 -23.51 2.74
N VAL A 107 -3.07 -22.71 1.76
CA VAL A 107 -1.77 -22.83 1.09
C VAL A 107 -1.00 -21.52 1.26
N PRO A 108 0.08 -21.48 2.06
CA PRO A 108 0.87 -20.27 2.21
C PRO A 108 1.64 -19.99 0.90
N HIS A 109 1.50 -18.77 0.39
CA HIS A 109 2.13 -18.36 -0.87
C HIS A 109 3.61 -17.97 -0.64
N LYS A 110 4.54 -18.65 -1.34
CA LYS A 110 5.94 -18.19 -1.45
C LYS A 110 6.02 -16.95 -2.36
N PHE A 111 6.58 -15.86 -1.85
CA PHE A 111 7.24 -14.87 -2.71
C PHE A 111 8.27 -15.60 -3.57
N SER A 112 8.29 -15.32 -4.87
CA SER A 112 9.28 -15.87 -5.80
C SER A 112 10.68 -15.69 -5.22
N SER A 113 11.37 -16.79 -4.95
CA SER A 113 12.77 -16.79 -4.57
C SER A 113 13.60 -16.19 -5.70
N LEU A 114 13.92 -14.90 -5.59
CA LEU A 114 15.06 -14.33 -6.31
C LEU A 114 16.32 -15.09 -5.85
N ARG A 115 17.21 -15.40 -6.78
CA ARG A 115 18.50 -16.04 -6.48
C ARG A 115 19.17 -15.29 -5.34
N GLN A 116 19.46 -16.01 -4.26
CA GLN A 116 20.30 -15.50 -3.17
C GLN A 116 21.68 -15.19 -3.74
N ILE A 117 21.99 -13.91 -3.87
CA ILE A 117 23.36 -13.41 -3.90
C ILE A 117 23.63 -13.03 -2.43
N PRO A 118 24.69 -13.53 -1.78
CA PRO A 118 25.00 -13.11 -0.42
C PRO A 118 25.27 -11.60 -0.41
N ILE A 119 24.40 -10.84 0.25
CA ILE A 119 24.51 -9.41 0.46
C ILE A 119 25.19 -9.19 1.81
N VAL A 120 26.37 -8.60 1.78
CA VAL A 120 27.01 -8.12 3.00
C VAL A 120 26.36 -6.80 3.37
N PHE A 121 25.41 -6.82 4.30
CA PHE A 121 24.94 -5.61 4.96
C PHE A 121 26.07 -5.11 5.88
N SER A 122 26.66 -3.94 5.59
CA SER A 122 27.35 -3.17 6.62
C SER A 122 26.34 -2.77 7.70
N GLU A 123 26.80 -2.44 8.90
CA GLU A 123 26.03 -2.09 10.12
C GLU A 123 24.97 -0.97 9.90
N ASN A 124 23.94 -1.24 9.10
CA ASN A 124 22.98 -0.24 8.66
C ASN A 124 21.77 -0.34 9.58
N ASN A 125 21.37 0.82 10.10
CA ASN A 125 20.18 0.92 10.93
C ASN A 125 18.95 0.66 10.06
N ILE A 126 17.92 0.00 10.58
CA ILE A 126 16.69 -0.28 9.84
C ILE A 126 16.03 0.97 9.25
N GLN A 127 16.26 2.14 9.86
CA GLN A 127 15.78 3.44 9.38
C GLN A 127 16.44 3.89 8.06
N GLU A 128 17.63 3.38 7.74
CA GLU A 128 18.32 3.67 6.47
C GLU A 128 17.82 2.76 5.34
N LEU A 129 17.22 1.63 5.69
CA LEU A 129 16.74 0.62 4.75
C LEU A 129 15.22 0.72 4.51
N VAL A 130 14.46 1.16 5.52
CA VAL A 130 13.00 1.21 5.48
C VAL A 130 12.50 2.55 6.01
N ASN A 131 11.60 3.18 5.24
CA ASN A 131 10.96 4.41 5.65
C ASN A 131 10.14 4.20 6.94
N VAL A 132 10.34 5.06 7.94
CA VAL A 132 9.69 4.99 9.25
C VAL A 132 8.15 4.97 9.14
N ASN A 133 7.57 5.67 8.16
CA ASN A 133 6.11 5.68 7.96
C ASN A 133 5.54 4.30 7.64
N ILE A 134 6.32 3.44 6.96
CA ILE A 134 5.91 2.06 6.64
C ILE A 134 5.90 1.23 7.94
N ILE A 135 6.95 1.38 8.75
CA ILE A 135 7.06 0.71 10.05
C ILE A 135 5.91 1.13 10.97
N GLU A 136 5.58 2.43 10.98
CA GLU A 136 4.45 2.99 11.73
C GLU A 136 3.11 2.38 11.30
N ASN A 137 2.82 2.34 10.00
CA ASN A 137 1.56 1.81 9.49
C ASN A 137 1.39 0.32 9.85
N LEU A 138 2.43 -0.49 9.66
CA LEU A 138 2.40 -1.91 10.01
C LEU A 138 2.22 -2.11 11.51
N ALA A 139 2.98 -1.40 12.32
CA ALA A 139 2.86 -1.48 13.77
C ALA A 139 1.44 -1.10 14.22
N ASN A 140 0.85 -0.04 13.65
CA ASN A 140 -0.51 0.38 13.95
C ASN A 140 -1.56 -0.67 13.54
N GLN A 141 -1.41 -1.31 12.39
CA GLN A 141 -2.30 -2.39 11.94
C GLN A 141 -2.25 -3.59 12.88
N ILE A 142 -1.06 -4.11 13.18
CA ILE A 142 -0.90 -5.26 14.06
C ILE A 142 -1.33 -4.91 15.50
N SER A 143 -1.08 -3.69 15.96
CA SER A 143 -1.55 -3.19 17.27
C SER A 143 -3.08 -3.12 17.34
N ASN A 144 -3.72 -2.71 16.24
CA ASN A 144 -5.18 -2.69 16.14
C ASN A 144 -5.80 -4.09 16.13
N ILE A 145 -5.14 -5.08 15.52
CA ILE A 145 -5.58 -6.48 15.48
C ILE A 145 -5.39 -7.13 16.86
N LEU A 146 -4.17 -7.07 17.39
CA LEU A 146 -3.82 -7.72 18.67
C LEU A 146 -4.39 -6.97 19.88
N LYS A 147 -4.83 -5.72 19.70
CA LYS A 147 -5.19 -4.75 20.75
C LYS A 147 -4.06 -4.47 21.75
N LEU A 148 -2.84 -4.91 21.46
CA LEU A 148 -1.65 -4.76 22.30
C LEU A 148 -0.76 -3.61 21.82
N ARG A 149 0.09 -3.12 22.71
CA ARG A 149 1.12 -2.14 22.35
C ARG A 149 2.18 -2.84 21.51
N ILE A 150 2.57 -2.19 20.42
CA ILE A 150 3.72 -2.56 19.59
C ILE A 150 4.70 -1.41 19.56
N SER A 151 5.96 -1.77 19.76
CA SER A 151 7.12 -0.89 19.73
C SER A 151 8.17 -1.49 18.81
N VAL A 152 8.84 -0.65 18.01
CA VAL A 152 9.94 -1.07 17.13
C VAL A 152 11.19 -0.33 17.54
N TYR A 153 12.30 -1.06 17.66
CA TYR A 153 13.58 -0.55 18.11
C TYR A 153 14.69 -0.84 17.09
N ASP A 154 15.72 0.00 17.08
CA ASP A 154 16.96 -0.30 16.39
C ASP A 154 17.87 -1.25 17.19
N LEU A 155 19.05 -1.56 16.64
CA LEU A 155 20.07 -2.40 17.28
C LEU A 155 20.57 -1.89 18.63
N LYS A 156 20.46 -0.57 18.89
CA LYS A 156 20.85 0.08 20.14
C LYS A 156 19.67 0.24 21.11
N TYR A 157 18.53 -0.39 20.82
CA TYR A 157 17.27 -0.26 21.55
C TYR A 157 16.73 1.18 21.60
N LYS A 158 17.10 2.01 20.62
CA LYS A 158 16.49 3.34 20.44
C LYS A 158 15.13 3.15 19.78
N GLY A 159 14.09 3.71 20.39
CA GLY A 159 12.72 3.63 19.89
C GLY A 159 12.57 4.30 18.52
N ILE A 160 12.11 3.54 17.54
CA ILE A 160 11.81 4.01 16.18
C ILE A 160 10.34 4.44 16.13
N PHE A 161 9.45 3.59 16.62
CA PHE A 161 8.02 3.85 16.63
C PHE A 161 7.32 3.10 17.76
N GLU A 162 6.21 3.67 18.24
CA GLU A 162 5.37 3.08 19.29
C GLU A 162 3.89 3.46 19.08
N THR A 163 3.03 2.44 19.06
CA THR A 163 1.60 2.57 18.69
C THR A 163 0.71 3.17 19.78
N LYS A 164 1.01 2.89 21.04
CA LYS A 164 0.24 3.36 22.20
C LYS A 164 1.20 3.76 23.29
N LYS A 165 0.94 4.90 23.93
CA LYS A 165 1.68 5.32 25.13
C LYS A 165 1.61 4.23 26.21
N GLU A 166 2.68 4.16 26.97
CA GLU A 166 2.83 3.23 28.08
C GLU A 166 1.67 3.34 29.09
N ASN A 167 1.31 2.22 29.72
CA ASN A 167 0.26 2.22 30.74
C ASN A 167 0.73 3.06 31.94
N LYS A 168 -0.15 3.89 32.50
CA LYS A 168 0.11 4.72 33.69
C LYS A 168 0.73 3.95 34.85
N PHE A 169 0.42 2.66 34.99
CA PHE A 169 1.04 1.78 35.96
C PHE A 169 2.56 1.67 35.75
N CYS A 170 2.98 1.43 34.51
CA CYS A 170 4.39 1.34 34.15
C CYS A 170 5.12 2.68 34.36
N ASP A 171 4.47 3.82 34.09
CA ASP A 171 5.02 5.15 34.37
C ASP A 171 5.28 5.35 35.88
N ILE A 172 4.30 5.02 36.72
CA ILE A 172 4.43 5.08 38.19
C ILE A 172 5.54 4.15 38.67
N CYS A 173 5.60 2.92 38.15
CA CYS A 173 6.63 1.95 38.48
C CYS A 173 8.03 2.48 38.18
N LYS A 174 8.25 3.04 36.97
CA LYS A 174 9.55 3.54 36.53
C LYS A 174 10.05 4.75 37.33
N ASN A 175 9.14 5.59 37.83
CA ASN A 175 9.48 6.75 38.64
C ASN A 175 10.02 6.38 40.04
N ILE A 176 9.71 5.18 40.53
CA ILE A 176 10.13 4.70 41.85
C ILE A 176 11.41 3.88 41.72
N LYS A 177 11.47 2.99 40.72
CA LYS A 177 12.62 2.13 40.48
C LYS A 177 12.75 1.78 38.99
N PRO A 178 13.98 1.47 38.53
CA PRO A 178 14.20 0.98 37.17
C PRO A 178 13.36 -0.28 36.91
N CYS A 179 12.63 -0.29 35.80
CA CYS A 179 11.85 -1.46 35.40
C CYS A 179 12.79 -2.62 35.05
N THR A 180 12.78 -3.68 35.86
CA THR A 180 13.59 -4.88 35.63
C THR A 180 12.75 -5.94 34.90
N LYS A 181 12.90 -6.00 33.58
CA LYS A 181 12.36 -7.07 32.75
C LYS A 181 13.33 -8.26 32.78
N LYS A 182 12.93 -9.38 33.37
CA LYS A 182 13.68 -10.64 33.34
C LYS A 182 13.29 -11.44 32.11
N LEU A 183 14.29 -11.96 31.39
CA LEU A 183 14.07 -12.90 30.30
C LEU A 183 13.55 -14.22 30.86
N VAL A 184 12.36 -14.63 30.43
CA VAL A 184 11.73 -15.91 30.75
C VAL A 184 11.80 -16.72 29.45
N LYS A 185 12.60 -17.79 29.43
CA LYS A 185 13.02 -18.59 28.26
C LYS A 185 12.01 -18.70 27.09
N SER A 186 12.58 -18.80 25.87
CA SER A 186 11.92 -19.00 24.58
C SER A 186 10.90 -20.15 24.60
N ILE A 187 9.81 -19.96 23.85
CA ILE A 187 8.69 -20.93 23.78
C ILE A 187 9.14 -22.23 23.07
N ASN A 188 10.28 -22.22 22.36
CA ASN A 188 10.98 -23.38 21.79
C ASN A 188 12.52 -23.23 21.85
N ASN A 189 13.27 -24.32 21.65
CA ASN A 189 14.75 -24.36 21.59
C ASN A 189 15.38 -23.55 20.43
N ASP A 190 14.59 -22.83 19.64
CA ASP A 190 15.07 -21.92 18.59
C ASP A 190 15.23 -20.50 19.15
N ASN A 191 16.43 -19.95 18.99
CA ASN A 191 16.94 -18.72 19.63
C ASN A 191 16.29 -17.39 19.14
N PHE A 192 15.12 -17.42 18.51
CA PHE A 192 14.59 -16.24 17.81
C PHE A 192 13.61 -15.38 18.62
N GLU A 193 12.86 -15.91 19.58
CA GLU A 193 11.93 -15.11 20.39
C GLU A 193 12.37 -14.90 21.84
N LYS A 194 12.13 -13.70 22.37
CA LYS A 194 12.39 -13.38 23.78
C LYS A 194 11.11 -12.94 24.46
N VAL A 195 10.76 -13.65 25.53
CA VAL A 195 9.65 -13.26 26.39
C VAL A 195 10.22 -12.63 27.65
N TYR A 196 9.82 -11.40 27.92
CA TYR A 196 10.23 -10.67 29.11
C TYR A 196 9.09 -10.61 30.11
N HIS A 197 9.39 -10.72 31.40
CA HIS A 197 8.45 -10.50 32.50
C HIS A 197 9.05 -9.51 33.49
N CYS A 198 8.27 -8.52 33.92
CA CYS A 198 8.66 -7.68 35.05
C CYS A 198 8.24 -8.32 36.38
N GLU A 199 8.75 -7.78 37.48
CA GLU A 199 8.42 -8.20 38.85
C GLU A 199 6.93 -8.07 39.24
N TYR A 200 6.16 -7.30 38.48
CA TYR A 200 4.71 -7.14 38.64
C TYR A 200 3.90 -8.06 37.70
N GLY A 201 4.54 -9.02 37.03
CA GLY A 201 3.87 -10.00 36.16
C GLY A 201 3.41 -9.44 34.80
N VAL A 202 3.84 -8.23 34.43
CA VAL A 202 3.61 -7.66 33.10
C VAL A 202 4.62 -8.24 32.13
N SER A 203 4.13 -8.74 31.00
CA SER A 203 4.91 -9.44 30.00
C SER A 203 5.00 -8.65 28.68
N SER A 204 6.10 -8.88 27.97
CA SER A 204 6.27 -8.50 26.56
C SER A 204 6.95 -9.63 25.78
N LEU A 205 6.68 -9.68 24.48
CA LEU A 205 7.25 -10.58 23.51
C LEU A 205 8.06 -9.77 22.52
N GLU A 206 9.30 -10.16 22.29
CA GLU A 206 10.23 -9.51 21.36
C GLU A 206 10.65 -10.49 20.27
N ILE A 207 10.63 -10.00 19.03
CA ILE A 207 11.05 -10.71 17.83
C ILE A 207 12.09 -9.86 17.08
N PRO A 208 13.23 -10.44 16.66
CA PRO A 208 14.24 -9.74 15.88
C PRO A 208 13.78 -9.53 14.44
N ILE A 209 14.29 -8.46 13.84
CA ILE A 209 14.22 -8.20 12.41
C ILE A 209 15.55 -8.66 11.82
N VAL A 210 15.52 -9.67 10.94
CA VAL A 210 16.72 -10.37 10.48
C VAL A 210 16.92 -10.21 8.98
N LEU A 211 18.02 -9.61 8.54
CA LEU A 211 18.39 -9.52 7.13
C LEU A 211 19.58 -10.42 6.85
N GLU A 212 19.38 -11.46 6.02
CA GLU A 212 20.41 -12.42 5.61
C GLU A 212 21.31 -12.88 6.76
N GLU A 213 20.68 -13.30 7.87
CA GLU A 213 21.30 -13.79 9.12
C GLU A 213 21.76 -12.72 10.12
N ASN A 214 21.72 -11.43 9.79
CA ASN A 214 22.05 -10.35 10.72
C ASN A 214 20.80 -9.70 11.32
N ILE A 215 20.80 -9.48 12.62
CA ILE A 215 19.75 -8.69 13.27
C ILE A 215 19.96 -7.22 12.93
N VAL A 216 18.90 -6.50 12.56
CA VAL A 216 18.92 -5.06 12.24
C VAL A 216 17.96 -4.23 13.09
N GLY A 217 17.14 -4.88 13.90
CA GLY A 217 16.21 -4.23 14.83
C GLY A 217 15.36 -5.25 15.57
N TYR A 218 14.44 -4.75 16.39
CA TYR A 218 13.56 -5.57 17.22
C TYR A 218 12.13 -5.04 17.18
N ILE A 219 11.17 -5.96 17.19
CA ILE A 219 9.74 -5.67 17.35
C ILE A 219 9.34 -6.22 18.71
N GLU A 220 8.86 -5.35 19.59
CA GLU A 220 8.31 -5.72 20.89
C GLU A 220 6.79 -5.53 20.87
N CYS A 221 6.05 -6.60 21.17
CA CYS A 221 4.64 -6.55 21.48
C CYS A 221 4.44 -6.77 22.96
N GLY A 222 3.72 -5.90 23.65
CA GLY A 222 3.73 -6.01 25.09
C GLY A 222 2.75 -5.17 25.86
N ASN A 223 3.04 -5.24 27.15
CA ASN A 223 2.25 -4.81 28.29
C ASN A 223 0.93 -5.59 28.38
N PHE A 224 1.05 -6.91 28.60
CA PHE A 224 -0.06 -7.81 28.89
C PHE A 224 0.24 -8.69 30.11
N ILE A 225 -0.80 -9.29 30.71
CA ILE A 225 -0.66 -10.21 31.83
C ILE A 225 -0.93 -11.63 31.35
N VAL A 226 0.00 -12.55 31.57
CA VAL A 226 -0.18 -13.97 31.20
C VAL A 226 -0.99 -14.74 32.25
N TYR A 227 -0.67 -14.52 33.52
CA TYR A 227 -1.41 -15.00 34.68
C TYR A 227 -1.10 -14.09 35.88
N LYS A 228 -2.06 -13.93 36.79
CA LYS A 228 -1.83 -13.22 38.05
C LYS A 228 -1.21 -14.20 39.06
N SER A 229 0.02 -13.98 39.49
CA SER A 229 0.60 -14.71 40.63
C SER A 229 0.02 -14.22 41.96
N ILE A 230 0.07 -15.10 42.96
CA ILE A 230 -0.45 -14.85 44.32
C ILE A 230 0.28 -13.68 45.01
N ASP A 231 1.55 -13.45 44.66
CA ASP A 231 2.38 -12.40 45.28
C ASP A 231 2.17 -10.99 44.71
N ILE A 232 1.37 -10.85 43.63
CA ILE A 232 1.16 -9.54 42.98
C ILE A 232 0.48 -8.56 43.92
N ASP A 233 -0.53 -8.98 44.68
CA ASP A 233 -1.28 -8.08 45.58
C ASP A 233 -0.38 -7.48 46.68
N LYS A 234 0.59 -8.28 47.15
CA LYS A 234 1.63 -7.81 48.08
C LYS A 234 2.55 -6.78 47.40
N ASN A 235 3.05 -7.09 46.20
CA ASN A 235 3.93 -6.19 45.45
C ASN A 235 3.24 -4.86 45.09
N LEU A 236 1.93 -4.88 44.78
CA LEU A 236 1.14 -3.68 44.50
C LEU A 236 0.95 -2.82 45.75
N SER A 237 0.80 -3.43 46.92
CA SER A 237 0.69 -2.75 48.21
C SER A 237 2.00 -2.10 48.65
N GLU A 238 3.13 -2.76 48.39
CA GLU A 238 4.47 -2.17 48.57
C GLU A 238 4.66 -0.97 47.62
N LEU A 239 4.27 -1.10 46.34
CA LEU A 239 4.33 0.00 45.37
C LEU A 239 3.45 1.20 45.79
N SER A 240 2.26 0.96 46.32
CA SER A 240 1.37 1.99 46.87
C SER A 240 2.05 2.75 48.02
N SER A 241 2.68 2.01 48.93
CA SER A 241 3.38 2.61 50.08
C SER A 241 4.60 3.42 49.66
N SER A 242 5.38 2.96 48.67
CA SER A 242 6.55 3.68 48.16
C SER A 242 6.21 4.86 47.25
N SER A 243 5.08 4.82 46.54
CA SER A 243 4.63 5.92 45.66
C SER A 243 3.81 6.99 46.38
N GLY A 244 3.22 6.67 47.53
CA GLY A 244 2.23 7.51 48.19
C GLY A 244 0.88 7.56 47.46
N ILE A 245 0.63 6.66 46.50
CA ILE A 245 -0.60 6.61 45.69
C ILE A 245 -1.55 5.55 46.26
N ASP A 246 -2.85 5.86 46.33
CA ASP A 246 -3.89 4.95 46.82
C ASP A 246 -3.86 3.59 46.08
N ILE A 247 -3.80 2.51 46.86
CA ILE A 247 -3.82 1.12 46.37
C ILE A 247 -5.04 0.83 45.50
N LYS A 248 -6.19 1.45 45.75
CA LYS A 248 -7.39 1.28 44.90
C LYS A 248 -7.16 1.83 43.50
N TYR A 249 -6.46 2.96 43.39
CA TYR A 249 -6.12 3.54 42.09
C TYR A 249 -5.05 2.71 41.37
N ILE A 250 -4.02 2.24 42.07
CA ILE A 250 -2.99 1.34 41.51
C ILE A 250 -3.62 0.05 40.98
N ASN A 251 -4.51 -0.57 41.75
CA ASN A 251 -5.23 -1.77 41.31
C ASN A 251 -6.09 -1.51 40.07
N LYS A 252 -6.74 -0.34 39.98
CA LYS A 252 -7.52 0.04 38.82
C LYS A 252 -6.67 0.08 37.55
N ILE A 253 -5.57 0.84 37.56
CA ILE A 253 -4.70 0.99 36.38
C ILE A 253 -3.92 -0.29 36.04
N TYR A 254 -3.60 -1.12 37.03
CA TYR A 254 -3.00 -2.44 36.81
C TYR A 254 -3.98 -3.39 36.11
N ASN A 255 -5.26 -3.35 36.48
CA ASN A 255 -6.29 -4.16 35.84
C ASN A 255 -6.64 -3.72 34.41
N GLU A 256 -6.12 -2.60 33.93
CA GLU A 256 -6.24 -2.18 32.52
C GLU A 256 -5.31 -2.98 31.60
N PHE A 257 -4.32 -3.71 32.13
CA PHE A 257 -3.49 -4.57 31.29
C PHE A 257 -4.32 -5.71 30.68
N PRO A 258 -4.24 -5.92 29.35
CA PRO A 258 -4.93 -7.01 28.69
C PRO A 258 -4.42 -8.37 29.21
N LEU A 259 -5.35 -9.26 29.54
CA LEU A 259 -5.04 -10.64 29.89
C LEU A 259 -4.77 -11.43 28.60
N ASN A 260 -3.58 -12.01 28.48
CA ASN A 260 -3.17 -12.78 27.31
C ASN A 260 -2.61 -14.14 27.74
N PRO A 261 -3.45 -15.20 27.78
CA PRO A 261 -3.03 -16.51 28.27
C PRO A 261 -1.91 -17.10 27.42
N LYS A 262 -1.11 -18.02 27.99
CA LYS A 262 0.04 -18.64 27.32
C LYS A 262 -0.28 -19.21 25.93
N SER A 263 -1.47 -19.78 25.74
CA SER A 263 -1.91 -20.33 24.46
C SER A 263 -2.01 -19.30 23.33
N ARG A 264 -2.21 -18.02 23.66
CA ARG A 264 -2.30 -16.93 22.69
C ARG A 264 -0.96 -16.27 22.39
N LEU A 265 0.11 -16.62 23.11
CA LEU A 265 1.47 -16.14 22.80
C LEU A 265 1.94 -16.61 21.42
N TYR A 266 1.47 -17.77 20.96
CA TYR A 266 1.77 -18.28 19.62
C TYR A 266 1.20 -17.36 18.53
N VAL A 267 -0.05 -16.91 18.69
CA VAL A 267 -0.69 -15.98 17.76
C VAL A 267 0.03 -14.63 17.76
N LEU A 268 0.44 -14.13 18.93
CA LEU A 268 1.25 -12.92 19.00
C LEU A 268 2.57 -13.09 18.25
N LYS A 269 3.23 -14.23 18.45
CA LYS A 269 4.49 -14.57 17.78
C LYS A 269 4.35 -14.57 16.27
N GLU A 270 3.39 -15.29 15.72
CA GLU A 270 3.19 -15.39 14.26
C GLU A 270 2.92 -14.02 13.62
N ASN A 271 2.11 -13.18 14.26
CA ASN A 271 1.84 -11.82 13.76
C ASN A 271 3.09 -10.93 13.77
N LEU A 272 3.95 -11.06 14.78
CA LEU A 272 5.20 -10.30 14.86
C LEU A 272 6.28 -10.84 13.93
N LEU A 273 6.33 -12.16 13.69
CA LEU A 273 7.18 -12.77 12.68
C LEU A 273 6.79 -12.28 11.28
N MET A 274 5.50 -12.26 10.97
CA MET A 274 4.99 -11.72 9.71
C MET A 274 5.37 -10.25 9.52
N MET A 275 5.24 -9.44 10.58
CA MET A 275 5.68 -8.04 10.54
C MET A 275 7.20 -7.93 10.32
N SER A 276 7.98 -8.79 10.97
CA SER A 276 9.44 -8.86 10.77
C SER A 276 9.78 -9.21 9.32
N GLU A 277 9.19 -10.26 8.75
CA GLU A 277 9.42 -10.69 7.36
C GLU A 277 9.03 -9.62 6.35
N PHE A 278 7.91 -8.92 6.57
CA PHE A 278 7.50 -7.84 5.67
C PHE A 278 8.49 -6.68 5.66
N ILE A 279 8.99 -6.30 6.84
CA ILE A 279 10.03 -5.26 6.96
C ILE A 279 11.32 -5.74 6.29
N GLN A 280 11.68 -7.02 6.41
CA GLN A 280 12.85 -7.59 5.75
C GLN A 280 12.76 -7.49 4.23
N GLU A 281 11.62 -7.82 3.63
CA GLU A 281 11.44 -7.78 2.17
C GLU A 281 11.51 -6.34 1.62
N ILE A 282 10.92 -5.38 2.33
CA ILE A 282 11.04 -3.96 1.94
C ILE A 282 12.50 -3.49 2.04
N ALA A 283 13.19 -3.85 3.12
CA ALA A 283 14.60 -3.51 3.29
C ALA A 283 15.46 -4.10 2.16
N LYS A 284 15.24 -5.37 1.79
CA LYS A 284 15.92 -6.01 0.65
C LYS A 284 15.64 -5.26 -0.65
N ARG A 285 14.38 -4.96 -0.95
CA ARG A 285 13.99 -4.25 -2.18
C ARG A 285 14.67 -2.88 -2.27
N ASN A 286 14.59 -2.08 -1.21
CA ASN A 286 15.19 -0.75 -1.17
C ASN A 286 16.71 -0.82 -1.28
N PHE A 287 17.35 -1.82 -0.67
CA PHE A 287 18.78 -2.06 -0.82
C PHE A 287 19.16 -2.37 -2.28
N PHE A 288 18.40 -3.23 -2.97
CA PHE A 288 18.62 -3.52 -4.38
C PHE A 288 18.44 -2.29 -5.27
N GLU A 289 17.40 -1.49 -5.03
CA GLU A 289 17.16 -0.24 -5.77
C GLU A 289 18.31 0.75 -5.57
N ASN A 290 18.81 0.91 -4.35
CA ASN A 290 19.95 1.76 -4.06
C ASN A 290 21.24 1.26 -4.75
N GLN A 291 21.50 -0.04 -4.73
CA GLN A 291 22.67 -0.63 -5.42
C GLN A 291 22.60 -0.44 -6.93
N LEU A 292 21.41 -0.60 -7.52
CA LEU A 292 21.18 -0.33 -8.94
C LEU A 292 21.43 1.15 -9.25
N SER A 293 20.92 2.06 -8.41
CA SER A 293 21.15 3.50 -8.56
C SER A 293 22.63 3.88 -8.50
N ILE A 294 23.39 3.32 -7.55
CA ILE A 294 24.84 3.56 -7.42
C ILE A 294 25.58 3.04 -8.67
N LYS A 295 25.25 1.84 -9.15
CA LYS A 295 25.83 1.29 -10.38
C LYS A 295 25.49 2.14 -11.61
N ASP A 296 24.27 2.64 -11.70
CA ASP A 296 23.87 3.54 -12.79
C ASP A 296 24.69 4.84 -12.75
N GLU A 297 24.95 5.39 -11.57
CA GLU A 297 25.84 6.55 -11.40
C GLU A 297 27.31 6.26 -11.79
N GLU A 298 27.85 5.09 -11.42
CA GLU A 298 29.19 4.66 -11.82
C GLU A 298 29.30 4.50 -13.33
N ILE A 299 28.31 3.88 -13.96
CA ILE A 299 28.23 3.72 -15.42
C ILE A 299 28.17 5.09 -16.08
N LEU A 300 27.37 6.02 -15.55
CA LEU A 300 27.29 7.39 -16.07
C LEU A 300 28.63 8.13 -15.94
N LYS A 301 29.35 7.93 -14.83
CA LYS A 301 30.68 8.53 -14.61
C LYS A 301 31.71 7.96 -15.58
N SER A 302 31.76 6.64 -15.74
CA SER A 302 32.64 5.97 -16.70
C SER A 302 32.35 6.40 -18.14
N ARG A 303 31.06 6.53 -18.52
CA ARG A 303 30.67 7.07 -19.83
C ARG A 303 31.15 8.50 -20.03
N LYS A 304 31.00 9.38 -19.04
CA LYS A 304 31.52 10.76 -19.12
C LYS A 304 33.05 10.80 -19.30
N GLU A 305 33.77 9.89 -18.67
CA GLU A 305 35.23 9.80 -18.79
C GLU A 305 35.67 9.29 -20.17
N ASN A 306 34.97 8.29 -20.71
CA ASN A 306 35.17 7.82 -22.09
C ASN A 306 34.91 8.93 -23.11
N ILE A 307 33.84 9.72 -22.94
CA ILE A 307 33.54 10.86 -23.81
C ILE A 307 34.69 11.89 -23.77
N ARG A 308 35.23 12.20 -22.58
CA ARG A 308 36.38 13.11 -22.46
C ARG A 308 37.64 12.58 -23.14
N LEU A 309 37.91 11.28 -23.03
CA LEU A 309 39.04 10.63 -23.69
C LEU A 309 38.88 10.65 -25.21
N GLU A 310 37.68 10.40 -25.73
CA GLU A 310 37.38 10.51 -27.17
C GLU A 310 37.51 11.95 -27.68
N GLU A 311 37.08 12.96 -26.93
CA GLU A 311 37.29 14.36 -27.27
C GLU A 311 38.78 14.73 -27.30
N ALA A 312 39.56 14.23 -26.33
CA ALA A 312 41.00 14.44 -26.29
C ALA A 312 41.70 13.77 -27.48
N LEU A 313 41.29 12.55 -27.85
CA LEU A 313 41.74 11.84 -29.04
C LEU A 313 41.40 12.58 -30.33
N LYS A 314 40.16 13.08 -30.47
CA LYS A 314 39.74 13.90 -31.61
C LYS A 314 40.60 15.16 -31.74
N LYS A 315 40.89 15.85 -30.63
CA LYS A 315 41.78 17.03 -30.62
C LYS A 315 43.23 16.69 -30.94
N ALA A 316 43.72 15.53 -30.52
CA ALA A 316 45.06 15.07 -30.88
C ALA A 316 45.14 14.72 -32.38
N ASN A 317 44.13 14.03 -32.91
CA ASN A 317 44.03 13.68 -34.32
C ASN A 317 43.84 14.91 -35.22
N SER A 318 43.07 15.91 -34.80
CA SER A 318 42.91 17.16 -35.56
C SER A 318 44.22 17.95 -35.66
N ARG A 319 45.04 17.95 -34.60
CA ARG A 319 46.38 18.57 -34.63
C ARG A 319 47.34 17.83 -35.56
N LEU A 320 47.22 16.50 -35.66
CA LEU A 320 47.99 15.69 -36.62
C LEU A 320 47.53 15.93 -38.08
N LEU A 321 46.24 16.23 -38.29
CA LEU A 321 45.66 16.53 -39.60
C LEU A 321 45.95 17.97 -40.08
N GLU A 322 46.21 18.91 -39.17
CA GLU A 322 46.59 20.29 -39.50
C GLU A 322 47.99 20.41 -40.13
N GLU A 323 48.82 19.36 -40.08
CA GLU A 323 50.15 19.33 -40.69
C GLU A 323 50.18 18.89 -42.18
N GLU A 324 49.05 18.43 -42.77
CA GLU A 324 48.99 17.97 -44.17
C GLU A 324 47.86 18.63 -45.02
N TYR A 325 48.18 19.77 -45.63
CA TYR A 325 47.75 20.36 -46.93
C TYR A 325 46.32 20.19 -47.56
N ILE A 326 45.64 21.35 -47.75
CA ILE A 326 45.11 22.02 -48.99
C ILE A 326 43.94 21.42 -49.88
N ILE A 327 42.84 22.22 -49.98
CA ILE A 327 41.77 22.44 -51.02
C ILE A 327 40.67 21.36 -51.29
N ASN A 328 39.38 21.67 -51.01
CA ASN A 328 38.34 22.17 -51.97
C ASN A 328 36.97 22.50 -51.26
N PRO A 329 36.31 23.65 -51.51
CA PRO A 329 35.14 24.10 -50.71
C PRO A 329 33.79 23.64 -51.30
N ILE A 330 33.61 22.34 -51.50
CA ILE A 330 32.29 21.75 -51.82
C ILE A 330 31.89 20.60 -50.87
N ASP A 331 32.81 20.07 -50.05
CA ASP A 331 32.49 18.96 -49.11
C ASP A 331 32.21 19.38 -47.65
N MET A 332 31.95 20.66 -47.38
CA MET A 332 31.75 21.18 -46.01
C MET A 332 30.39 20.86 -45.34
N PHE A 333 29.62 19.90 -45.85
CA PHE A 333 28.34 19.49 -45.23
C PHE A 333 28.23 18.02 -44.81
N ASN A 334 29.30 17.22 -44.93
CA ASN A 334 29.24 15.80 -44.57
C ASN A 334 30.30 15.39 -43.52
N ASN A 335 30.25 16.00 -42.33
CA ASN A 335 30.84 15.39 -41.14
C ASN A 335 29.74 15.17 -40.08
N SER A 336 28.83 14.27 -40.43
CA SER A 336 27.85 13.63 -39.55
C SER A 336 28.57 12.78 -38.49
N SER A 337 28.81 13.34 -37.30
CA SER A 337 29.08 12.49 -36.14
C SER A 337 27.80 11.72 -35.78
N LYS A 338 27.89 10.38 -35.77
CA LYS A 338 26.87 9.44 -35.29
C LYS A 338 26.66 9.56 -33.76
N GLU A 339 26.35 10.76 -33.26
CA GLU A 339 26.07 10.97 -31.85
C GLU A 339 24.59 10.69 -31.55
N TYR A 340 24.34 9.77 -30.62
CA TYR A 340 23.00 9.41 -30.18
C TYR A 340 22.28 10.62 -29.54
N PRO A 341 21.00 10.88 -29.87
CA PRO A 341 20.30 12.12 -29.53
C PRO A 341 19.69 12.09 -28.12
N PHE A 342 20.53 12.00 -27.08
CA PHE A 342 20.09 11.88 -25.67
C PHE A 342 19.15 13.01 -25.23
N GLU A 343 19.45 14.26 -25.58
CA GLU A 343 18.59 15.40 -25.22
C GLU A 343 17.22 15.29 -25.87
N LEU A 344 17.17 14.89 -27.14
CA LEU A 344 15.91 14.70 -27.87
C LEU A 344 15.07 13.58 -27.25
N GLU A 345 15.70 12.46 -26.88
CA GLU A 345 15.03 11.35 -26.18
C GLU A 345 14.41 11.81 -24.85
N LEU A 346 15.16 12.55 -24.03
CA LEU A 346 14.67 13.08 -22.75
C LEU A 346 13.50 14.05 -22.94
N TYR A 347 13.56 14.93 -23.95
CA TYR A 347 12.46 15.84 -24.24
C TYR A 347 11.23 15.10 -24.78
N ILE A 348 11.41 14.12 -25.67
CA ILE A 348 10.31 13.28 -26.16
C ILE A 348 9.67 12.50 -25.01
N GLU A 349 10.46 11.90 -24.12
CA GLU A 349 9.95 11.22 -22.91
C GLU A 349 9.05 12.15 -22.09
N LYS A 350 9.52 13.38 -21.83
CA LYS A 350 8.77 14.38 -21.06
C LYS A 350 7.45 14.74 -21.74
N GLU A 351 7.45 14.96 -23.05
CA GLU A 351 6.23 15.29 -23.80
C GLU A 351 5.24 14.11 -23.85
N ILE A 352 5.71 12.86 -23.98
CA ILE A 352 4.85 11.67 -23.93
C ILE A 352 4.24 11.51 -22.52
N LYS A 353 5.03 11.70 -21.45
CA LYS A 353 4.54 11.67 -20.05
C LYS A 353 3.51 12.77 -19.77
N ASN A 354 3.71 13.95 -20.34
CA ASN A 354 2.76 15.07 -20.28
C ASN A 354 1.55 14.91 -21.21
N MET A 355 1.48 13.82 -21.98
CA MET A 355 0.44 13.55 -22.99
C MET A 355 0.33 14.64 -24.07
N ASN A 356 1.43 15.34 -24.36
CA ASN A 356 1.51 16.43 -25.32
C ASN A 356 2.04 15.94 -26.67
N LEU A 357 1.12 15.51 -27.53
CA LEU A 357 1.48 15.00 -28.87
C LEU A 357 2.06 16.09 -29.79
N GLU A 358 1.60 17.33 -29.63
CA GLU A 358 2.07 18.48 -30.42
C GLU A 358 3.53 18.83 -30.06
N GLY A 359 3.89 18.73 -28.78
CA GLY A 359 5.27 18.86 -28.31
C GLY A 359 6.20 17.82 -28.94
N VAL A 360 5.77 16.55 -29.01
CA VAL A 360 6.54 15.48 -29.68
C VAL A 360 6.74 15.78 -31.16
N TYR A 361 5.68 16.21 -31.87
CA TYR A 361 5.76 16.57 -33.28
C TYR A 361 6.80 17.67 -33.52
N ASN A 362 6.73 18.77 -32.75
CA ASN A 362 7.64 19.91 -32.89
C ASN A 362 9.10 19.51 -32.63
N LEU A 363 9.35 18.65 -31.63
CA LEU A 363 10.68 18.14 -31.33
C LEU A 363 11.26 17.31 -32.48
N ILE A 364 10.45 16.43 -33.07
CA ILE A 364 10.86 15.62 -34.23
C ILE A 364 11.10 16.52 -35.44
N ASP A 365 10.17 17.42 -35.77
CA ASP A 365 10.26 18.27 -36.96
C ASP A 365 11.50 19.19 -36.94
N THR A 366 11.83 19.73 -35.76
CA THR A 366 13.00 20.61 -35.59
C THR A 366 14.34 19.86 -35.65
N ASN A 367 14.35 18.55 -35.36
CA ASN A 367 15.59 17.77 -35.25
C ASN A 367 15.81 16.74 -36.37
N LYS A 368 14.80 16.46 -37.21
CA LYS A 368 14.88 15.41 -38.25
C LYS A 368 15.98 15.64 -39.28
N LEU A 369 16.33 16.90 -39.56
CA LEU A 369 17.41 17.27 -40.50
C LEU A 369 18.82 17.24 -39.87
N ARG A 370 18.91 17.05 -38.56
CA ARG A 370 20.18 17.08 -37.81
C ARG A 370 20.90 15.72 -37.79
N TYR A 371 20.18 14.64 -38.09
CA TYR A 371 20.69 13.27 -37.99
C TYR A 371 20.48 12.54 -39.33
N ASN A 372 21.55 11.91 -39.84
CA ASN A 372 21.54 11.04 -41.02
C ASN A 372 21.72 9.57 -40.57
N ASP A 373 21.25 8.59 -41.34
CA ASP A 373 21.31 7.15 -41.01
C ASP A 373 20.61 6.81 -39.67
N VAL A 374 19.36 7.23 -39.51
CA VAL A 374 18.65 7.28 -38.21
C VAL A 374 18.00 5.97 -37.77
N ARG A 375 18.13 4.87 -38.54
CA ARG A 375 17.45 3.60 -38.26
C ARG A 375 17.80 3.03 -36.89
N ASP A 376 19.08 2.83 -36.63
CA ASP A 376 19.55 2.26 -35.36
C ASP A 376 19.25 3.21 -34.19
N THR A 377 19.38 4.51 -34.42
CA THR A 377 19.03 5.56 -33.46
C THR A 377 17.57 5.49 -33.05
N ILE A 378 16.65 5.41 -34.01
CA ILE A 378 15.20 5.36 -33.74
C ILE A 378 14.82 4.03 -33.10
N GLN A 379 15.45 2.94 -33.49
CA GLN A 379 15.26 1.62 -32.87
C GLN A 379 15.65 1.64 -31.38
N GLU A 380 16.80 2.22 -31.05
CA GLU A 380 17.26 2.39 -29.67
C GLU A 380 16.36 3.36 -28.88
N MET A 381 15.94 4.48 -29.47
CA MET A 381 15.00 5.41 -28.83
C MET A 381 13.67 4.73 -28.51
N ILE A 382 13.12 3.92 -29.42
CA ILE A 382 11.91 3.13 -29.15
C ILE A 382 12.14 2.14 -28.03
N PHE A 383 13.32 1.50 -27.96
CA PHE A 383 13.65 0.60 -26.87
C PHE A 383 13.68 1.31 -25.51
N VAL A 384 14.31 2.48 -25.42
CA VAL A 384 14.40 3.27 -24.20
C VAL A 384 13.03 3.84 -23.81
N LEU A 385 12.37 4.55 -24.72
CA LEU A 385 11.07 5.21 -24.48
C LEU A 385 9.97 4.20 -24.11
N SER A 386 9.96 3.01 -24.72
CA SER A 386 9.00 1.95 -24.34
C SER A 386 9.20 1.43 -22.92
N ARG A 387 10.40 1.58 -22.35
CA ARG A 387 10.68 1.25 -20.95
C ARG A 387 10.39 2.43 -20.03
N THR A 388 10.79 3.63 -20.40
CA THR A 388 10.74 4.79 -19.49
C THR A 388 9.36 5.44 -19.42
N VAL A 389 8.58 5.42 -20.52
CA VAL A 389 7.25 6.05 -20.58
C VAL A 389 6.11 5.09 -20.21
N LEU A 390 6.30 3.78 -20.37
CA LEU A 390 5.28 2.77 -20.04
C LEU A 390 5.56 2.07 -18.71
N ARG A 391 6.61 2.49 -17.97
CA ARG A 391 7.00 1.91 -16.68
C ARG A 391 5.83 1.85 -15.71
N ASP A 392 5.05 2.92 -15.65
CA ASP A 392 3.97 3.10 -14.69
C ASP A 392 2.75 2.21 -15.00
N LEU A 393 2.73 1.54 -16.17
CA LEU A 393 1.68 0.59 -16.55
C LEU A 393 1.90 -0.81 -15.98
N GLU A 394 3.13 -1.14 -15.57
CA GLU A 394 3.57 -2.48 -15.10
C GLU A 394 3.21 -3.65 -16.04
N ASP A 395 2.88 -3.38 -17.31
CA ASP A 395 2.46 -4.38 -18.29
C ASP A 395 3.61 -4.74 -19.24
N LEU A 396 4.44 -5.71 -18.81
CA LEU A 396 5.56 -6.23 -19.59
C LEU A 396 5.14 -6.82 -20.95
N LYS A 397 3.90 -7.35 -21.06
CA LYS A 397 3.39 -7.90 -22.32
C LYS A 397 3.11 -6.79 -23.32
N LEU A 398 2.55 -5.67 -22.86
CA LEU A 398 2.33 -4.47 -23.68
C LEU A 398 3.65 -3.85 -24.16
N ILE A 399 4.65 -3.73 -23.27
CA ILE A 399 5.99 -3.20 -23.63
C ILE A 399 6.62 -4.09 -24.72
N SER A 400 6.59 -5.41 -24.53
CA SER A 400 7.10 -6.37 -25.51
C SER A 400 6.34 -6.30 -26.85
N TYR A 401 5.01 -6.19 -26.80
CA TYR A 401 4.17 -6.06 -27.99
C TYR A 401 4.51 -4.80 -28.80
N LEU A 402 4.61 -3.63 -28.16
CA LEU A 402 4.89 -2.37 -28.84
C LEU A 402 6.31 -2.38 -29.45
N ARG A 403 7.32 -2.86 -28.72
CA ARG A 403 8.68 -3.02 -29.26
C ARG A 403 8.69 -3.88 -30.51
N ASN A 404 8.07 -5.06 -30.45
CA ASN A 404 8.03 -5.99 -31.59
C ASN A 404 7.26 -5.41 -32.78
N LYS A 405 6.16 -4.70 -32.52
CA LYS A 405 5.35 -4.04 -33.56
C LYS A 405 6.16 -2.97 -34.29
N TYR A 406 6.85 -2.10 -33.56
CA TYR A 406 7.56 -0.97 -34.14
C TYR A 406 8.93 -1.36 -34.71
N ASN A 407 9.62 -2.35 -34.15
CA ASN A 407 10.83 -2.93 -34.78
C ASN A 407 10.53 -3.54 -36.15
N LYS A 408 9.38 -4.24 -36.28
CA LYS A 408 8.93 -4.74 -37.59
C LYS A 408 8.63 -3.60 -38.57
N LYS A 409 8.00 -2.52 -38.12
CA LYS A 409 7.78 -1.33 -38.97
C LYS A 409 9.09 -0.70 -39.43
N ILE A 410 10.05 -0.50 -38.52
CA ILE A 410 11.38 0.01 -38.86
C ILE A 410 12.01 -0.85 -39.95
N SER A 411 11.98 -2.19 -39.83
CA SER A 411 12.57 -3.10 -40.82
C SER A 411 11.97 -3.06 -42.23
N LEU A 412 10.76 -2.50 -42.38
CA LEU A 412 10.03 -2.42 -43.65
C LEU A 412 10.10 -1.05 -44.32
N VAL A 413 10.69 -0.06 -43.65
CA VAL A 413 10.79 1.31 -44.13
C VAL A 413 12.16 1.51 -44.78
N ASP A 414 12.20 2.14 -45.96
CA ASP A 414 13.43 2.38 -46.72
C ASP A 414 13.89 3.85 -46.69
N SER A 415 13.05 4.78 -46.23
CA SER A 415 13.32 6.24 -46.17
C SER A 415 13.54 6.74 -44.74
N ASP A 416 14.52 7.61 -44.54
CA ASP A 416 14.81 8.24 -43.24
C ASP A 416 13.67 9.15 -42.76
N GLU A 417 12.96 9.82 -43.67
CA GLU A 417 11.78 10.64 -43.33
C GLU A 417 10.65 9.78 -42.76
N ASP A 418 10.49 8.57 -43.29
CA ASP A 418 9.50 7.60 -42.82
C ASP A 418 9.89 6.99 -41.47
N LEU A 419 11.18 6.91 -41.12
CA LEU A 419 11.62 6.42 -39.81
C LEU A 419 11.25 7.38 -38.68
N TRP A 420 11.38 8.70 -38.88
CA TRP A 420 10.92 9.69 -37.90
C TRP A 420 9.39 9.65 -37.69
N ASN A 421 8.64 9.36 -38.76
CA ASN A 421 7.20 9.11 -38.65
C ASN A 421 6.90 7.86 -37.80
N VAL A 422 7.73 6.80 -37.89
CA VAL A 422 7.60 5.62 -37.01
C VAL A 422 7.80 5.99 -35.53
N LEU A 423 8.78 6.85 -35.21
CA LEU A 423 8.97 7.34 -33.84
C LEU A 423 7.79 8.17 -33.35
N PHE A 424 7.22 9.02 -34.20
CA PHE A 424 6.03 9.80 -33.89
C PHE A 424 4.81 8.91 -33.63
N GLU A 425 4.56 7.92 -34.49
CA GLU A 425 3.48 6.96 -34.32
C GLU A 425 3.63 6.15 -33.02
N PHE A 426 4.84 5.70 -32.72
CA PHE A 426 5.14 5.02 -31.46
C PHE A 426 4.83 5.90 -30.26
N SER A 427 5.28 7.16 -30.30
CA SER A 427 5.04 8.14 -29.24
C SER A 427 3.55 8.38 -29.02
N LYS A 428 2.78 8.49 -30.10
CA LYS A 428 1.31 8.61 -30.07
C LYS A 428 0.65 7.40 -29.41
N GLU A 429 1.03 6.18 -29.81
CA GLU A 429 0.45 4.97 -29.22
C GLU A 429 0.80 4.84 -27.73
N CYS A 430 2.01 5.24 -27.31
CA CYS A 430 2.38 5.35 -25.89
C CYS A 430 1.49 6.34 -25.12
N ILE A 431 1.22 7.53 -25.69
CA ILE A 431 0.29 8.51 -25.10
C ILE A 431 -1.11 7.89 -24.98
N ASP A 432 -1.60 7.21 -26.01
CA ASP A 432 -2.94 6.61 -26.00
C ASP A 432 -3.06 5.47 -24.98
N LYS A 433 -2.02 4.63 -24.81
CA LYS A 433 -1.98 3.60 -23.77
C LYS A 433 -1.92 4.20 -22.38
N ASN A 434 -1.10 5.22 -22.15
CA ASN A 434 -1.07 5.96 -20.90
C ASN A 434 -2.43 6.61 -20.62
N ARG A 435 -3.06 7.26 -21.60
CA ARG A 435 -4.41 7.81 -21.47
C ARG A 435 -5.43 6.74 -21.13
N ALA A 436 -5.38 5.57 -21.76
CA ALA A 436 -6.31 4.47 -21.50
C ALA A 436 -6.13 3.89 -20.08
N PHE A 437 -4.88 3.70 -19.65
CA PHE A 437 -4.55 3.24 -18.30
C PHE A 437 -5.01 4.23 -17.25
N TRP A 438 -4.60 5.51 -17.38
CA TRP A 438 -5.03 6.55 -16.48
C TRP A 438 -6.53 6.80 -16.55
N ARG A 439 -7.23 6.58 -17.69
CA ARG A 439 -8.70 6.64 -17.74
C ARG A 439 -9.35 5.50 -16.97
N LYS A 440 -8.80 4.29 -17.07
CA LYS A 440 -9.29 3.11 -16.35
C LYS A 440 -9.11 3.25 -14.83
N ASP A 441 -8.00 3.86 -14.42
CA ASP A 441 -7.65 4.07 -13.00
C ASP A 441 -8.29 5.34 -12.40
N LYS A 442 -8.38 6.44 -13.18
CA LYS A 442 -9.15 7.65 -12.83
C LYS A 442 -10.65 7.34 -12.66
N GLY A 443 -11.14 6.28 -13.32
CA GLY A 443 -12.44 5.63 -13.11
C GLY A 443 -12.77 5.47 -11.64
N ASN A 444 -12.04 4.55 -11.02
CA ASN A 444 -12.17 4.20 -9.62
C ASN A 444 -11.70 5.32 -8.70
N LEU A 445 -10.63 6.04 -9.03
CA LEU A 445 -10.10 7.08 -8.14
C LEU A 445 -11.08 8.25 -7.93
N ILE A 446 -11.64 8.82 -9.01
CA ILE A 446 -12.60 9.93 -8.85
C ILE A 446 -13.92 9.44 -8.25
N GLU A 447 -14.35 8.20 -8.55
CA GLU A 447 -15.53 7.62 -7.91
C GLU A 447 -15.31 7.44 -6.40
N ASN A 448 -14.15 6.93 -5.99
CA ASN A 448 -13.77 6.81 -4.58
C ASN A 448 -13.67 8.18 -3.90
N ILE A 449 -13.12 9.19 -4.57
CA ILE A 449 -13.09 10.58 -4.05
C ILE A 449 -14.51 11.14 -3.91
N ASN A 450 -15.38 10.91 -4.90
CA ASN A 450 -16.78 11.34 -4.86
C ASN A 450 -17.54 10.63 -3.71
N GLU A 451 -17.32 9.33 -3.49
CA GLU A 451 -17.90 8.58 -2.38
C GLU A 451 -17.37 9.06 -1.03
N TYR A 452 -16.07 9.32 -0.93
CA TYR A 452 -15.46 9.90 0.26
C TYR A 452 -16.09 11.26 0.58
N ILE A 453 -16.22 12.15 -0.40
CA ILE A 453 -16.88 13.44 -0.20
C ILE A 453 -18.33 13.25 0.23
N LYS A 454 -19.10 12.35 -0.42
CA LYS A 454 -20.49 12.05 -0.02
C LYS A 454 -20.61 11.51 1.40
N LYS A 455 -19.64 10.73 1.87
CA LYS A 455 -19.63 10.17 3.24
C LYS A 455 -19.26 11.23 4.28
N TYR A 456 -18.32 12.12 3.96
CA TYR A 456 -17.70 13.05 4.91
C TYR A 456 -18.05 14.53 4.68
N TYR A 457 -19.00 14.85 3.79
CA TYR A 457 -19.38 16.24 3.47
C TYR A 457 -19.77 17.09 4.68
N LYS A 458 -20.21 16.50 5.80
CA LYS A 458 -20.58 17.22 7.03
C LYS A 458 -19.37 17.70 7.83
N GLU A 459 -18.18 17.16 7.56
CA GLU A 459 -16.94 17.48 8.27
C GLU A 459 -16.17 18.61 7.59
N ASN A 460 -15.11 19.11 8.22
CA ASN A 460 -14.25 20.16 7.67
C ASN A 460 -13.25 19.60 6.61
N ILE A 461 -13.79 19.00 5.55
CA ILE A 461 -13.00 18.51 4.42
C ILE A 461 -12.74 19.62 3.39
N ASN A 462 -11.55 19.64 2.80
CA ASN A 462 -11.12 20.56 1.75
C ASN A 462 -10.20 19.85 0.74
N LEU A 463 -9.77 20.55 -0.31
CA LEU A 463 -8.89 20.00 -1.36
C LEU A 463 -7.64 19.33 -0.78
N ASN A 464 -6.95 20.00 0.16
CA ASN A 464 -5.71 19.49 0.75
C ASN A 464 -5.97 18.27 1.65
N SER A 465 -7.02 18.31 2.47
CA SER A 465 -7.34 17.15 3.32
C SER A 465 -7.74 15.92 2.50
N ILE A 466 -8.40 16.12 1.36
CA ILE A 466 -8.75 15.02 0.44
C ILE A 466 -7.50 14.55 -0.30
N SER A 467 -6.62 15.47 -0.72
CA SER A 467 -5.37 15.12 -1.39
C SER A 467 -4.46 14.27 -0.49
N ASP A 468 -4.41 14.57 0.80
CA ASP A 468 -3.66 13.80 1.80
C ASP A 468 -4.22 12.38 1.98
N VAL A 469 -5.54 12.23 2.03
CA VAL A 469 -6.21 10.92 2.20
C VAL A 469 -6.00 10.01 1.00
N PHE A 470 -5.95 10.58 -0.21
CA PHE A 470 -5.79 9.84 -1.45
C PHE A 470 -4.34 9.84 -1.97
N PHE A 471 -3.39 10.39 -1.20
CA PHE A 471 -1.96 10.45 -1.53
C PHE A 471 -1.65 11.07 -2.90
N ILE A 472 -2.36 12.16 -3.21
CA ILE A 472 -2.26 12.86 -4.49
C ILE A 472 -1.88 14.32 -4.25
N SER A 473 -1.18 14.96 -5.19
CA SER A 473 -0.93 16.41 -5.09
C SER A 473 -2.24 17.22 -5.27
N PRO A 474 -2.44 18.32 -4.51
CA PRO A 474 -3.63 19.16 -4.63
C PRO A 474 -3.89 19.67 -6.06
N ASN A 475 -2.81 20.01 -6.79
CA ASN A 475 -2.87 20.47 -8.18
C ASN A 475 -3.36 19.38 -9.12
N TYR A 476 -2.87 18.14 -8.94
CA TYR A 476 -3.34 17.00 -9.72
C TYR A 476 -4.80 16.71 -9.41
N LEU A 477 -5.17 16.59 -8.12
CA LEU A 477 -6.54 16.35 -7.66
C LEU A 477 -7.53 17.39 -8.21
N SER A 478 -7.21 18.68 -8.12
CA SER A 478 -8.03 19.75 -8.65
C SER A 478 -8.27 19.60 -10.15
N SER A 479 -7.21 19.31 -10.91
CA SER A 479 -7.28 19.14 -12.37
C SER A 479 -8.18 17.97 -12.75
N ILE A 480 -7.93 16.78 -12.17
CA ILE A 480 -8.68 15.57 -12.52
C ILE A 480 -10.14 15.60 -12.03
N PHE A 481 -10.40 16.25 -10.89
CA PHE A 481 -11.76 16.36 -10.35
C PHE A 481 -12.62 17.33 -11.18
N ASN A 482 -12.07 18.48 -11.56
CA ASN A 482 -12.77 19.47 -12.38
C ASN A 482 -13.06 18.91 -13.79
N GLU A 483 -12.12 18.17 -14.38
CA GLU A 483 -12.29 17.54 -15.68
C GLU A 483 -13.51 16.61 -15.70
N ARG A 484 -13.68 15.80 -14.64
CA ARG A 484 -14.69 14.75 -14.54
C ARG A 484 -16.04 15.22 -13.99
N ASN A 485 -16.04 15.99 -12.91
CA ASN A 485 -17.27 16.45 -12.25
C ASN A 485 -17.77 17.80 -12.78
N LYS A 486 -17.00 18.49 -13.64
CA LYS A 486 -17.31 19.82 -14.23
C LYS A 486 -17.50 20.95 -13.21
N VAL A 487 -17.19 20.70 -11.95
CA VAL A 487 -17.26 21.67 -10.84
C VAL A 487 -16.05 21.49 -9.93
N SER A 488 -15.71 22.54 -9.19
CA SER A 488 -14.64 22.46 -8.17
C SER A 488 -15.03 21.55 -7.00
N ILE A 489 -14.03 20.98 -6.31
CA ILE A 489 -14.25 20.17 -5.09
C ILE A 489 -15.03 20.97 -4.04
N THR A 490 -14.66 22.23 -3.82
CA THR A 490 -15.35 23.11 -2.87
C THR A 490 -16.81 23.33 -3.26
N GLU A 491 -17.09 23.55 -4.56
CA GLU A 491 -18.47 23.69 -5.03
C GLU A 491 -19.25 22.38 -4.94
N TYR A 492 -18.62 21.24 -5.21
CA TYR A 492 -19.25 19.92 -5.09
C TYR A 492 -19.65 19.61 -3.65
N ILE A 493 -18.77 19.88 -2.67
CA ILE A 493 -19.08 19.75 -1.24
C ILE A 493 -20.26 20.66 -0.87
N ASN A 494 -20.20 21.93 -1.28
CA ASN A 494 -21.26 22.89 -0.99
C ASN A 494 -22.60 22.47 -1.61
N LEU A 495 -22.62 21.98 -2.85
CA LEU A 495 -23.81 21.45 -3.51
C LEU A 495 -24.44 20.33 -2.68
N LEU A 496 -23.66 19.35 -2.24
CA LEU A 496 -24.15 18.24 -1.40
C LEU A 496 -24.75 18.74 -0.08
N ARG A 497 -24.08 19.69 0.59
CA ARG A 497 -24.59 20.29 1.84
C ARG A 497 -25.91 21.02 1.62
N ILE A 498 -26.05 21.75 0.52
CA ILE A 498 -27.28 22.48 0.19
C ILE A 498 -28.42 21.51 -0.13
N GLU A 499 -28.18 20.49 -0.96
CA GLU A 499 -29.20 19.48 -1.29
C GLU A 499 -29.70 18.75 -0.04
N GLU A 500 -28.80 18.40 0.88
CA GLU A 500 -29.17 17.79 2.16
C GLU A 500 -29.91 18.77 3.08
N SER A 501 -29.56 20.05 3.07
CA SER A 501 -30.25 21.06 3.88
C SER A 501 -31.73 21.21 3.51
N LYS A 502 -32.09 21.02 2.23
CA LYS A 502 -33.48 21.07 1.76
C LYS A 502 -34.37 20.05 2.46
N LYS A 503 -33.84 18.87 2.82
CA LYS A 503 -34.58 17.83 3.54
C LYS A 503 -34.96 18.29 4.95
N TYR A 504 -34.05 18.96 5.64
CA TYR A 504 -34.29 19.48 6.99
C TYR A 504 -35.10 20.79 7.00
N LEU A 505 -35.08 21.56 5.92
CA LEU A 505 -35.83 22.82 5.83
C LEU A 505 -37.35 22.63 5.91
N LEU A 506 -37.86 21.44 5.60
CA LEU A 506 -39.26 21.08 5.71
C LEU A 506 -39.72 20.84 7.17
N ASP A 507 -38.79 20.63 8.09
CA ASP A 507 -39.09 20.48 9.51
C ASP A 507 -39.19 21.85 10.19
N ARG A 508 -40.41 22.19 10.66
CA ARG A 508 -40.70 23.47 11.33
C ARG A 508 -40.08 23.56 12.73
N SER A 509 -39.67 22.44 13.33
CA SER A 509 -39.05 22.41 14.66
C SER A 509 -37.57 22.82 14.64
N MET A 510 -36.93 22.79 13.47
CA MET A 510 -35.51 23.09 13.32
C MET A 510 -35.25 24.54 12.92
N SER A 511 -34.38 25.24 13.65
CA SER A 511 -33.92 26.57 13.24
C SER A 511 -32.97 26.50 12.05
N ILE A 512 -32.88 27.57 11.25
CA ILE A 512 -31.92 27.65 10.13
C ILE A 512 -30.47 27.52 10.61
N SER A 513 -30.18 28.02 11.82
CA SER A 513 -28.86 27.91 12.45
C SER A 513 -28.50 26.46 12.77
N ASP A 514 -29.47 25.67 13.26
CA ASP A 514 -29.26 24.26 13.55
C ASP A 514 -29.09 23.44 12.28
N ILE A 515 -29.87 23.73 11.23
CA ILE A 515 -29.72 23.09 9.93
C ILE A 515 -28.34 23.38 9.35
N CYS A 516 -27.90 24.64 9.38
CA CYS A 516 -26.57 25.06 8.94
C CYS A 516 -25.47 24.22 9.59
N LYS A 517 -25.49 24.07 10.93
CA LYS A 517 -24.52 23.24 11.65
C LYS A 517 -24.66 21.76 11.29
N LYS A 518 -25.88 21.24 11.20
CA LYS A 518 -26.16 19.82 10.92
C LYS A 518 -25.66 19.36 9.55
N VAL A 519 -25.67 20.25 8.55
CA VAL A 519 -25.13 19.96 7.21
C VAL A 519 -23.65 20.33 7.05
N GLY A 520 -22.96 20.76 8.11
CA GLY A 520 -21.51 20.99 8.10
C GLY A 520 -21.05 22.41 7.71
N PHE A 521 -21.93 23.41 7.75
CA PHE A 521 -21.53 24.81 7.62
C PHE A 521 -21.23 25.43 8.99
N ASN A 522 -20.05 26.05 9.10
CA ASN A 522 -19.61 26.73 10.34
C ASN A 522 -20.23 28.12 10.52
N ASN A 523 -20.81 28.71 9.46
CA ASN A 523 -21.33 30.07 9.46
C ASN A 523 -22.68 30.14 8.71
N SER A 524 -23.73 30.59 9.43
CA SER A 524 -25.10 30.70 8.89
C SER A 524 -25.27 31.75 7.80
N SER A 525 -24.48 32.83 7.83
CA SER A 525 -24.47 33.85 6.77
C SER A 525 -23.89 33.29 5.48
N TYR A 526 -22.78 32.55 5.58
CA TYR A 526 -22.17 31.87 4.43
C TYR A 526 -23.09 30.79 3.86
N PHE A 527 -23.71 29.97 4.73
CA PHE A 527 -24.73 29.01 4.32
C PHE A 527 -25.87 29.67 3.54
N SER A 528 -26.42 30.79 4.04
CA SER A 528 -27.53 31.48 3.39
C SER A 528 -27.14 32.07 2.03
N GLN A 529 -25.91 32.58 1.89
CA GLN A 529 -25.37 33.06 0.62
C GLN A 529 -25.21 31.92 -0.40
N ILE A 530 -24.64 30.79 0.02
CA ILE A 530 -24.43 29.63 -0.84
C ILE A 530 -25.77 28.97 -1.24
N PHE A 531 -26.72 28.87 -0.31
CA PHE A 531 -28.07 28.38 -0.61
C PHE A 531 -28.74 29.26 -1.66
N LYS A 532 -28.69 30.59 -1.48
CA LYS A 532 -29.23 31.55 -2.47
C LYS A 532 -28.49 31.47 -3.81
N LYS A 533 -27.18 31.24 -3.82
CA LYS A 533 -26.40 31.03 -5.06
C LYS A 533 -26.93 29.84 -5.86
N PHE A 534 -27.23 28.72 -5.20
CA PHE A 534 -27.66 27.49 -5.88
C PHE A 534 -29.17 27.39 -6.14
N ASN A 535 -30.01 28.10 -5.38
CA ASN A 535 -31.47 27.98 -5.49
C ASN A 535 -32.18 29.30 -5.81
N SER A 536 -31.44 30.39 -6.00
CA SER A 536 -31.93 31.76 -6.28
C SER A 536 -32.78 32.42 -5.19
N ILE A 537 -33.20 31.67 -4.17
CA ILE A 537 -33.96 32.13 -3.01
C ILE A 537 -33.24 31.75 -1.71
N THR A 538 -33.54 32.47 -0.62
CA THR A 538 -32.95 32.20 0.70
C THR A 538 -33.53 30.92 1.33
N PRO A 539 -32.85 30.30 2.32
CA PRO A 539 -33.38 29.14 3.03
C PRO A 539 -34.76 29.38 3.67
N ASN A 540 -35.00 30.60 4.19
CA ASN A 540 -36.28 30.99 4.78
C ASN A 540 -37.39 31.12 3.73
N GLU A 541 -37.09 31.74 2.58
CA GLU A 541 -38.04 31.82 1.46
C GLU A 541 -38.35 30.42 0.90
N TYR A 542 -37.33 29.56 0.76
CA TYR A 542 -37.51 28.17 0.32
C TYR A 542 -38.43 27.40 1.28
N ARG A 543 -38.18 27.51 2.59
CA ARG A 543 -39.03 26.90 3.63
C ARG A 543 -40.48 27.41 3.53
N LYS A 544 -40.67 28.73 3.42
CA LYS A 544 -42.01 29.33 3.30
C LYS A 544 -42.73 28.82 2.06
N ASN A 545 -42.09 28.87 0.89
CA ASN A 545 -42.69 28.44 -0.38
C ASN A 545 -43.07 26.95 -0.39
N MET A 546 -42.26 26.08 0.21
CA MET A 546 -42.53 24.63 0.24
C MET A 546 -43.62 24.25 1.26
N LEU A 547 -43.80 25.07 2.30
CA LEU A 547 -44.81 24.86 3.32
C LEU A 547 -46.16 25.49 2.94
N ASP A 548 -46.13 26.61 2.20
CA ASP A 548 -47.32 27.30 1.71
C ASP A 548 -47.94 26.60 0.48
N ASN A 549 -47.15 25.85 -0.32
CA ASN A 549 -47.66 25.03 -1.45
C ASN A 549 -48.19 23.63 -1.04
N LYS A 550 -48.20 23.30 0.26
CA LYS A 550 -48.72 22.03 0.80
C LYS A 550 -50.11 22.16 1.44
N TYR A 551 -50.68 23.36 1.38
CA TYR A 551 -52.05 23.73 1.74
C TYR A 551 -52.64 24.56 0.61
#